data_AF-A0A6M3XHZ3-F1
#
_entry.id   AF-A0A6M3XHZ3-F1
#
_cell.length_a   1.000
_cell.length_b   1.000
_cell.length_c   1.000
_cell.angle_alpha   90.00
_cell.angle_beta   90.00
_cell.angle_gamma   90.00
#
_symmetry.space_group_name_H-M   'P 1'
#
loop_
_entity.id
_entity.type
_entity.pdbx_description
1 polymer ?
#
loop_
_entity_poly.entity_id
_entity_poly.type
_entity_poly.pdbx_seq_one_letter_code
_entity_poly.pdbx_strand_id
1 'polypeptide(L)'
;VQTNVAEALGEFGLRVEGHAKRELQKGHGVLTGTLRRSIHTAGPDYSWSGDDVEPSPSAPERGGVLAKAVKTAVGLVVQVGSGLRYALAVHQGHGSFKGYHYLRKGLNKAKKELPEVLKRHKLK
;
A
#
# COMPACT_ATOMS: atom_id res chain seq x y z
N VAL A 1 -23.94 -7.37 2.55
CA VAL A 1 -22.77 -8.07 3.16
C VAL A 1 -21.55 -8.02 2.26
N GLN A 2 -21.57 -8.56 1.03
CA GLN A 2 -20.38 -8.54 0.14
C GLN A 2 -19.84 -7.13 -0.15
N THR A 3 -20.72 -6.13 -0.38
CA THR A 3 -20.32 -4.73 -0.57
C THR A 3 -19.58 -4.17 0.65
N ASN A 4 -20.10 -4.40 1.85
CA ASN A 4 -19.46 -3.96 3.10
C ASN A 4 -18.10 -4.65 3.34
N VAL A 5 -17.98 -5.94 2.98
CA VAL A 5 -16.69 -6.65 3.10
C VAL A 5 -15.66 -6.09 2.11
N ALA A 6 -16.08 -5.77 0.89
CA ALA A 6 -15.19 -5.19 -0.11
C ALA A 6 -14.71 -3.77 0.28
N GLU A 7 -15.60 -2.98 0.87
CA GLU A 7 -15.28 -1.64 1.38
C GLU A 7 -14.42 -1.69 2.65
N ALA A 8 -14.71 -2.61 3.57
CA ALA A 8 -13.88 -2.86 4.75
C ALA A 8 -12.47 -3.29 4.37
N LEU A 9 -12.32 -4.18 3.38
CA LEU A 9 -11.02 -4.63 2.92
C LEU A 9 -10.25 -3.50 2.22
N GLY A 10 -10.94 -2.64 1.47
CA GLY A 10 -10.35 -1.41 0.91
C GLY A 10 -9.88 -0.42 1.98
N GLU A 11 -10.68 -0.16 3.02
CA GLU A 11 -10.28 0.69 4.15
C GLU A 11 -9.08 0.08 4.90
N PHE A 12 -9.09 -1.23 5.10
CA PHE A 12 -7.94 -1.92 5.69
C PHE A 12 -6.69 -1.70 4.86
N GLY A 13 -6.78 -1.81 3.53
CA GLY A 13 -5.69 -1.48 2.61
C GLY A 13 -5.17 -0.05 2.79
N LEU A 14 -6.06 0.94 2.87
CA LEU A 14 -5.69 2.34 3.12
C LEU A 14 -4.96 2.53 4.46
N ARG A 15 -5.34 1.81 5.51
CA ARG A 15 -4.62 1.84 6.79
C ARG A 15 -3.22 1.23 6.66
N VAL A 16 -3.08 0.10 5.94
CA VAL A 16 -1.77 -0.50 5.63
C VAL A 16 -0.89 0.49 4.89
N GLU A 17 -1.42 1.13 3.84
CA GLU A 17 -0.75 2.16 3.06
C GLU A 17 -0.27 3.31 3.94
N GLY A 18 -1.16 3.87 4.76
CA GLY A 18 -0.84 4.98 5.66
C GLY A 18 0.29 4.64 6.63
N HIS A 19 0.26 3.46 7.24
CA HIS A 19 1.35 3.01 8.10
C HIS A 19 2.65 2.73 7.33
N ALA A 20 2.56 2.15 6.14
CA ALA A 20 3.71 1.89 5.29
C ALA A 20 4.44 3.18 4.88
N LYS A 21 3.68 4.23 4.52
CA LYS A 21 4.22 5.56 4.21
C LYS A 21 4.92 6.21 5.41
N ARG A 22 4.43 5.98 6.64
CA ARG A 22 5.03 6.51 7.88
C ARG A 22 6.36 5.88 8.25
N GLU A 23 6.68 4.70 7.71
CA GLU A 23 7.99 4.05 7.91
C GLU A 23 9.10 4.68 7.05
N LEU A 24 8.75 5.51 6.06
CA LEU A 24 9.73 6.17 5.20
C LEU A 24 10.25 7.46 5.85
N GLN A 25 11.55 7.72 5.65
CA GLN A 25 12.25 8.89 6.20
C GLN A 25 12.97 9.66 5.07
N LYS A 26 13.30 10.94 5.31
CA LYS A 26 14.10 11.73 4.36
C LYS A 26 15.45 11.02 4.12
N GLY A 27 15.85 10.87 2.86
CA GLY A 27 17.03 10.08 2.48
C GLY A 27 16.79 8.56 2.37
N HIS A 28 15.65 8.06 2.84
CA HIS A 28 15.28 6.63 2.82
C HIS A 28 13.93 6.44 2.11
N GLY A 29 13.89 6.83 0.84
CA GLY A 29 12.66 6.81 0.02
C GLY A 29 11.88 8.12 -0.07
N VAL A 30 12.34 9.19 0.59
CA VAL A 30 11.66 10.50 0.61
C VAL A 30 12.62 11.64 0.19
N LEU A 31 13.58 11.38 -0.69
CA LEU A 31 14.45 12.45 -1.24
C LEU A 31 13.64 13.40 -2.13
N THR A 32 12.81 12.82 -3.00
CA THR A 32 11.85 13.52 -3.88
C THR A 32 10.39 13.19 -3.54
N GLY A 33 10.19 12.32 -2.53
CA GLY A 33 8.89 11.78 -2.12
C GLY A 33 8.29 10.73 -3.06
N THR A 34 8.94 10.40 -4.18
CA THR A 34 8.37 9.53 -5.21
C THR A 34 8.05 8.12 -4.70
N LEU A 35 8.89 7.51 -3.84
CA LEU A 35 8.54 6.23 -3.24
C LEU A 35 7.33 6.36 -2.33
N ARG A 36 7.27 7.39 -1.50
CA ARG A 36 6.10 7.61 -0.65
C ARG A 36 4.82 7.76 -1.47
N ARG A 37 4.86 8.47 -2.61
CA ARG A 37 3.71 8.67 -3.52
C ARG A 37 3.29 7.41 -4.26
N SER A 38 4.22 6.50 -4.52
CA SER A 38 3.95 5.21 -5.17
C SER A 38 3.35 4.15 -4.24
N ILE A 39 3.45 4.31 -2.91
CA ILE A 39 2.85 3.34 -1.99
C ILE A 39 1.35 3.56 -2.00
N HIS A 40 0.59 2.58 -2.47
CA HIS A 40 -0.85 2.72 -2.53
C HIS A 40 -1.58 1.39 -2.47
N THR A 41 -2.88 1.50 -2.22
CA THR A 41 -3.84 0.39 -2.27
C THR A 41 -4.47 0.33 -3.67
N ALA A 42 -4.55 -0.86 -4.27
CA ALA A 42 -5.11 -1.04 -5.60
C ALA A 42 -5.82 -2.41 -5.78
N GLY A 43 -6.54 -2.56 -6.88
CA GLY A 43 -7.10 -3.84 -7.32
C GLY A 43 -6.02 -4.82 -7.82
N PRO A 44 -6.34 -6.12 -7.95
CA PRO A 44 -5.39 -7.13 -8.39
C PRO A 44 -4.95 -7.01 -9.85
N ASP A 45 -5.67 -6.24 -10.65
CA ASP A 45 -5.41 -5.92 -12.05
C ASP A 45 -4.54 -4.67 -12.24
N TYR A 46 -4.12 -4.01 -11.15
CA TYR A 46 -3.31 -2.80 -11.21
C TYR A 46 -1.92 -3.07 -11.81
N SER A 47 -1.52 -2.25 -12.78
CA SER A 47 -0.19 -2.30 -13.39
C SER A 47 0.82 -1.51 -12.54
N TRP A 48 1.42 -2.18 -11.56
CA TRP A 48 2.46 -1.58 -10.70
C TRP A 48 3.63 -1.02 -11.49
N SER A 49 4.04 -1.62 -12.61
CA SER A 49 5.10 -1.08 -13.45
C SER A 49 4.83 0.35 -13.94
N GLY A 50 3.56 0.76 -14.03
CA GLY A 50 3.19 2.13 -14.36
C GLY A 50 3.52 3.15 -13.27
N ASP A 51 3.91 2.72 -12.06
CA ASP A 51 4.41 3.57 -10.98
C ASP A 51 5.83 4.06 -11.22
N ASP A 52 6.63 3.35 -12.04
CA ASP A 52 8.05 3.59 -12.28
C ASP A 52 8.27 4.83 -13.15
N VAL A 53 7.95 5.99 -12.57
CA VAL A 53 8.08 7.30 -13.19
C VAL A 53 9.22 8.07 -12.53
N GLU A 54 9.91 8.88 -13.32
CA GLU A 54 10.96 9.73 -12.79
C GLU A 54 10.41 10.69 -11.73
N PRO A 55 11.17 10.90 -10.63
CA PRO A 55 10.81 11.91 -9.66
C PRO A 55 10.72 13.33 -10.22
N SER A 56 9.53 13.91 -10.21
CA SER A 56 9.32 15.32 -10.51
C SER A 56 8.34 15.96 -9.52
N PRO A 57 8.29 17.30 -9.43
CA PRO A 57 7.23 18.01 -8.71
C PRO A 57 5.81 17.70 -9.24
N SER A 58 5.71 17.28 -10.50
CA SER A 58 4.45 16.89 -11.16
C SER A 58 4.10 15.41 -11.02
N ALA A 59 4.97 14.58 -10.42
CA ALA A 59 4.71 13.17 -10.24
C ALA A 59 3.53 12.99 -9.24
N PRO A 60 2.41 12.37 -9.66
CA PRO A 60 1.18 12.35 -8.86
C PRO A 60 1.34 11.53 -7.57
N GLU A 61 0.58 11.90 -6.53
CA GLU A 61 0.31 11.02 -5.39
C GLU A 61 -0.70 9.95 -5.84
N ARG A 62 -0.36 8.66 -5.66
CA ARG A 62 -1.20 7.53 -6.09
C ARG A 62 -2.02 6.93 -4.97
N GLY A 63 -1.63 7.18 -3.72
CA GLY A 63 -2.32 6.65 -2.56
C GLY A 63 -3.43 7.56 -2.02
N GLY A 64 -4.10 7.10 -0.97
CA GLY A 64 -5.23 7.78 -0.35
C GLY A 64 -6.56 7.60 -1.10
N VAL A 65 -6.57 6.84 -2.19
CA VAL A 65 -7.78 6.49 -2.94
C VAL A 65 -8.28 5.12 -2.50
N LEU A 66 -9.56 5.04 -2.13
CA LEU A 66 -10.18 3.78 -1.72
C LEU A 66 -10.28 2.83 -2.93
N ALA A 67 -9.43 1.81 -2.96
CA ALA A 67 -9.60 0.68 -3.87
C ALA A 67 -10.59 -0.32 -3.26
N LYS A 68 -11.74 -0.52 -3.93
CA LYS A 68 -12.68 -1.57 -3.53
C LYS A 68 -12.06 -2.93 -3.82
N ALA A 69 -12.21 -3.86 -2.88
CA ALA A 69 -11.73 -5.22 -3.12
C ALA A 69 -12.48 -5.86 -4.29
N VAL A 70 -11.73 -6.55 -5.14
CA VAL A 70 -12.26 -7.24 -6.31
C VAL A 70 -12.52 -8.69 -5.96
N LYS A 71 -13.66 -9.22 -6.41
CA LYS A 71 -13.98 -10.64 -6.26
C LYS A 71 -13.16 -11.45 -7.25
N THR A 72 -12.42 -12.42 -6.74
CA THR A 72 -11.62 -13.39 -7.48
C THR A 72 -12.14 -14.80 -7.19
N ALA A 73 -11.59 -15.82 -7.87
CA ALA A 73 -11.93 -17.22 -7.62
C ALA A 73 -11.65 -17.67 -6.16
N VAL A 74 -10.73 -17.01 -5.47
CA VAL A 74 -10.30 -17.35 -4.10
C VAL A 74 -10.90 -16.44 -3.03
N GLY A 75 -11.71 -15.44 -3.41
CA GLY A 75 -12.35 -14.51 -2.49
C GLY A 75 -12.19 -13.03 -2.89
N LEU A 76 -12.45 -12.13 -1.95
CA LEU A 76 -12.25 -10.69 -2.14
C LEU A 76 -10.78 -10.33 -1.92
N VAL A 77 -10.19 -9.62 -2.88
CA VAL A 77 -8.76 -9.30 -2.87
C VAL A 77 -8.56 -7.80 -3.07
N VAL A 78 -7.64 -7.24 -2.30
CA VAL A 78 -7.03 -5.93 -2.52
C VAL A 78 -5.52 -6.11 -2.43
N GLN A 79 -4.77 -5.27 -3.13
CA GLN A 79 -3.30 -5.25 -3.07
C GLN A 79 -2.83 -3.95 -2.44
N VAL A 80 -1.70 -4.01 -1.71
CA VAL A 80 -0.98 -2.83 -1.22
C VAL A 80 0.47 -3.00 -1.61
N GLY A 81 1.01 -2.03 -2.33
CA GLY A 81 2.32 -2.17 -2.97
C GLY A 81 2.91 -0.83 -3.38
N SER A 82 4.01 -0.91 -4.13
CA SER A 82 4.62 0.19 -4.86
C SER A 82 5.37 -0.37 -6.06
N GLY A 83 5.33 0.33 -7.18
CA GLY A 83 5.98 -0.14 -8.41
C GLY A 83 7.17 0.70 -8.86
N LEU A 84 8.17 0.85 -8.02
CA LEU A 84 9.38 1.61 -8.34
C LEU A 84 10.61 0.73 -8.42
N ARG A 85 11.22 0.60 -9.61
CA ARG A 85 12.45 -0.19 -9.79
C ARG A 85 13.60 0.39 -8.98
N TYR A 86 13.72 1.72 -8.93
CA TYR A 86 14.81 2.36 -8.20
C TYR A 86 14.68 2.19 -6.67
N ALA A 87 13.46 1.99 -6.16
CA ALA A 87 13.25 1.77 -4.73
C ALA A 87 13.74 0.41 -4.27
N LEU A 88 13.86 -0.59 -5.17
CA LEU A 88 14.45 -1.89 -4.86
C LEU A 88 15.86 -1.76 -4.28
N ALA A 89 16.70 -0.84 -4.78
CA ALA A 89 18.04 -0.61 -4.24
C ALA A 89 18.01 -0.05 -2.81
N VAL A 90 17.07 0.85 -2.51
CA VAL A 90 16.80 1.33 -1.14
C VAL A 90 16.24 0.20 -0.25
N HIS A 91 15.52 -0.76 -0.85
CA HIS A 91 14.94 -1.93 -0.18
C HIS A 91 15.91 -3.12 -0.02
N GLN A 92 17.03 -3.11 -0.75
CA GLN A 92 18.07 -4.15 -0.75
C GLN A 92 19.13 -3.94 0.34
N GLY A 93 18.95 -2.92 1.21
CA GLY A 93 19.69 -2.72 2.45
C GLY A 93 21.18 -3.06 2.32
N HIS A 94 21.95 -2.19 1.66
CA HIS A 94 23.42 -2.26 1.60
C HIS A 94 24.01 -3.70 1.47
N GLY A 95 23.39 -4.56 0.65
CA GLY A 95 23.90 -5.92 0.36
C GLY A 95 23.12 -7.11 0.95
N SER A 96 21.92 -6.92 1.53
CA SER A 96 21.04 -8.06 1.86
C SER A 96 19.57 -7.77 1.55
N PHE A 97 18.98 -8.53 0.63
CA PHE A 97 17.55 -8.43 0.33
C PHE A 97 16.73 -9.02 1.49
N LYS A 98 16.30 -8.16 2.41
CA LYS A 98 15.29 -8.52 3.42
C LYS A 98 13.86 -8.08 3.01
N GLY A 99 13.72 -7.45 1.84
CA GLY A 99 12.45 -7.16 1.16
C GLY A 99 11.74 -5.88 1.62
N TYR A 100 10.46 -5.75 1.23
CA TYR A 100 9.57 -4.59 1.48
C TYR A 100 9.17 -4.44 2.97
N HIS A 101 10.13 -4.17 3.85
CA HIS A 101 9.91 -4.10 5.29
C HIS A 101 8.87 -3.07 5.71
N TYR A 102 8.81 -1.92 5.05
CA TYR A 102 7.83 -0.88 5.34
C TYR A 102 6.40 -1.34 5.07
N LEU A 103 6.15 -2.11 4.00
CA LEU A 103 4.85 -2.74 3.73
C LEU A 103 4.51 -3.77 4.81
N ARG A 104 5.46 -4.64 5.17
CA ARG A 104 5.23 -5.66 6.22
C ARG A 104 4.97 -5.03 7.59
N LYS A 105 5.71 -3.99 7.97
CA LYS A 105 5.48 -3.22 9.20
C LYS A 105 4.14 -2.49 9.16
N GLY A 106 3.80 -1.88 8.01
CA GLY A 106 2.52 -1.24 7.78
C GLY A 106 1.35 -2.21 7.99
N LEU A 107 1.46 -3.40 7.39
CA LEU A 107 0.49 -4.47 7.54
C LEU A 107 0.34 -4.91 9.01
N ASN A 108 1.46 -5.15 9.69
CA ASN A 108 1.44 -5.58 11.09
C ASN A 108 0.82 -4.54 12.03
N LYS A 109 0.99 -3.24 11.74
CA LYS A 109 0.33 -2.16 12.48
C LYS A 109 -1.17 -2.12 12.19
N ALA A 110 -1.54 -2.11 10.91
CA ALA A 110 -2.95 -2.08 10.48
C ALA A 110 -3.76 -3.28 10.99
N LYS A 111 -3.15 -4.48 11.09
CA LYS A 111 -3.81 -5.68 11.65
C LYS A 111 -4.44 -5.44 13.02
N LYS A 112 -3.81 -4.62 13.86
CA LYS A 112 -4.33 -4.27 15.20
C LYS A 112 -5.60 -3.42 15.14
N GLU A 113 -5.83 -2.76 14.01
CA GLU A 113 -6.97 -1.88 13.76
C GLU A 113 -8.09 -2.57 12.98
N LEU A 114 -7.87 -3.81 12.51
CA LEU A 114 -8.87 -4.57 11.77
C LEU A 114 -10.23 -4.68 12.50
N PRO A 115 -10.30 -4.93 13.83
CA PRO A 115 -11.57 -4.95 14.54
C PRO A 115 -12.36 -3.64 14.44
N GLU A 116 -11.65 -2.50 14.43
CA GLU A 116 -12.28 -1.18 14.29
C GLU A 116 -12.86 -0.99 12.88
N VAL A 117 -12.13 -1.43 11.85
CA VAL A 117 -12.60 -1.42 10.45
C VAL A 117 -13.85 -2.28 10.31
N LEU A 118 -13.81 -3.53 10.79
CA LEU A 118 -14.97 -4.43 10.73
C LEU A 118 -16.20 -3.81 11.40
N LYS A 119 -16.02 -3.21 12.60
CA LYS A 119 -17.09 -2.52 13.32
C LYS A 119 -17.69 -1.36 12.53
N ARG A 120 -16.86 -0.50 11.91
CA ARG A 120 -17.34 0.63 11.08
C ARG A 120 -18.21 0.17 9.91
N HIS A 121 -17.87 -0.97 9.31
CA HIS A 121 -18.59 -1.56 8.18
C HIS A 121 -19.74 -2.50 8.58
N LYS A 122 -20.09 -2.56 9.87
CA LYS A 122 -21.14 -3.43 10.44
C LYS A 122 -20.89 -4.91 10.16
N LEU A 123 -19.62 -5.31 10.18
CA LEU A 123 -19.17 -6.70 10.06
C LEU A 123 -18.83 -7.23 11.46
N LYS A 124 -19.06 -8.52 11.68
CA LYS A 124 -18.77 -9.21 12.95
C LYS A 124 -17.41 -9.89 12.88
#